data_AF-A0A9D9CIG7-F1
#
_entry.id   AF-A0A9D9CIG7-F1
#
_cell.length_a   1.000
_cell.length_b   1.000
_cell.length_c   1.000
_cell.angle_alpha   90.00
_cell.angle_beta   90.00
_cell.angle_gamma   90.00
#
_symmetry.space_group_name_H-M   'P 1'
#
loop_
_entity.id
_entity.type
_entity.pdbx_description
1 polymer ?
#
loop_
_entity_poly.entity_id
_entity_poly.type
_entity_poly.pdbx_seq_one_letter_code
_entity_poly.pdbx_strand_id
1 'polypeptide(L)'
;MEIYDLPSIEQRDDVRVEHTIKQQQEYKLIGKARRKPGMTLFSYNTQTGEMKPAEIEKECTMTFDGNVSYKSKVKIEPHCIYGQALNLKNWEKKINKMK
;
A
#
# COMPACT_ATOMS: atom_id res chain seq x y z
N MET A 1 38.52 32.74 11.42
CA MET A 1 37.06 32.89 11.55
C MET A 1 36.48 31.81 10.66
N GLU A 2 36.14 30.66 11.26
CA GLU A 2 35.62 29.49 10.54
C GLU A 2 34.19 29.79 10.09
N ILE A 3 33.97 29.73 8.78
CA ILE A 3 32.65 29.92 8.15
C ILE A 3 32.01 28.53 8.06
N TYR A 4 30.96 28.31 8.84
CA TYR A 4 30.17 27.07 8.78
C TYR A 4 29.39 27.02 7.45
N ASP A 5 29.74 26.05 6.61
CA ASP A 5 29.03 25.71 5.39
C ASP A 5 27.67 25.09 5.76
N LEU A 6 26.59 25.85 5.57
CA LEU A 6 25.22 25.41 5.80
C LEU A 6 24.72 24.66 4.56
N PRO A 7 24.27 23.39 4.68
CA PRO A 7 23.86 22.62 3.51
C PRO A 7 22.60 23.23 2.87
N SER A 8 22.73 23.50 1.57
CA SER A 8 21.74 24.09 0.67
C SER A 8 20.38 23.39 0.70
N ILE A 9 19.32 24.19 0.75
CA ILE A 9 17.93 23.82 1.02
C ILE A 9 17.32 22.88 -0.05
N GLU A 10 17.91 22.80 -1.25
CA GLU A 10 17.38 22.03 -2.40
C GLU A 10 17.47 20.51 -2.26
N GLN A 11 18.34 19.95 -1.41
CA GLN A 11 18.47 18.49 -1.29
C GLN A 11 17.33 17.82 -0.51
N ARG A 12 16.46 18.60 0.15
CA ARG A 12 15.39 18.08 1.02
C ARG A 12 14.09 17.79 0.29
N ASP A 13 13.83 18.46 -0.83
CA ASP A 13 12.57 18.30 -1.56
C ASP A 13 12.55 17.08 -2.50
N ASP A 14 13.67 16.75 -3.15
CA ASP A 14 13.78 15.54 -4.00
C ASP A 14 13.54 14.25 -3.20
N VAL A 15 14.14 14.13 -2.01
CA VAL A 15 13.92 12.97 -1.12
C VAL A 15 12.44 12.87 -0.73
N ARG A 16 11.80 14.00 -0.40
CA ARG A 16 10.40 14.04 0.04
C ARG A 16 9.44 13.71 -1.11
N VAL A 17 9.75 14.13 -2.33
CA VAL A 17 9.01 13.82 -3.55
C VAL A 17 9.18 12.34 -3.94
N GLU A 18 10.40 11.79 -3.91
CA GLU A 18 10.65 10.37 -4.16
C GLU A 18 9.92 9.45 -3.18
N HIS A 19 9.94 9.78 -1.88
CA HIS A 19 9.19 9.04 -0.87
C HIS A 19 7.68 9.09 -1.14
N THR A 20 7.16 10.25 -1.53
CA THR A 20 5.74 10.42 -1.86
C THR A 20 5.35 9.63 -3.12
N ILE A 21 6.22 9.60 -4.14
CA ILE A 21 6.00 8.86 -5.38
C ILE A 21 6.06 7.35 -5.15
N LYS A 22 7.04 6.84 -4.38
CA LYS A 22 7.13 5.42 -4.00
C LYS A 22 5.89 4.97 -3.24
N GLN A 23 5.45 5.76 -2.26
CA GLN A 23 4.22 5.50 -1.53
C GLN A 23 3.01 5.47 -2.48
N GLN A 24 2.87 6.45 -3.39
CA GLN A 24 1.80 6.45 -4.41
C GLN A 24 1.88 5.27 -5.39
N GLN A 25 3.06 4.79 -5.74
CA GLN A 25 3.25 3.63 -6.61
C GLN A 25 2.82 2.33 -5.92
N GLU A 26 3.16 2.15 -4.64
CA GLU A 26 2.63 1.06 -3.80
C GLU A 26 1.10 1.13 -3.72
N TYR A 27 0.51 2.31 -3.52
CA TYR A 27 -0.95 2.48 -3.48
C TYR A 27 -1.63 2.18 -4.83
N LYS A 28 -1.03 2.57 -5.96
CA LYS A 28 -1.56 2.28 -7.31
C LYS A 28 -1.60 0.78 -7.63
N LEU A 29 -0.68 0.00 -7.09
CA LEU A 29 -0.67 -1.46 -7.25
C LEU A 29 -1.82 -2.12 -6.49
N ILE A 30 -2.34 -1.54 -5.40
CA ILE A 30 -3.41 -2.15 -4.59
C ILE A 30 -4.76 -2.16 -5.33
N GLY A 31 -5.06 -1.13 -6.12
CA GLY A 31 -6.33 -1.02 -6.85
C GLY A 31 -6.37 -1.71 -8.21
N LYS A 32 -5.21 -1.94 -8.85
CA LYS A 32 -5.11 -2.57 -10.18
C LYS A 32 -4.46 -3.96 -10.18
N ALA A 33 -3.79 -4.39 -9.11
CA ALA A 33 -3.17 -5.71 -9.09
C ALA A 33 -4.25 -6.80 -9.11
N ARG A 34 -4.19 -7.64 -10.15
CA ARG A 34 -4.99 -8.85 -10.25
C ARG A 34 -4.72 -9.71 -9.02
N ARG A 35 -5.75 -9.99 -8.24
CA ARG A 35 -5.64 -10.94 -7.12
C ARG A 35 -5.22 -12.30 -7.62
N LYS A 36 -4.23 -12.89 -6.94
CA LYS A 36 -3.89 -14.29 -7.17
C LYS A 36 -4.96 -15.15 -6.48
N PRO A 37 -5.61 -16.08 -7.20
CA PRO A 37 -6.59 -16.97 -6.59
C PRO A 37 -5.94 -17.74 -5.43
N GLY A 38 -6.67 -17.89 -4.32
CA GLY A 38 -6.18 -18.56 -3.11
C GLY A 38 -5.28 -17.70 -2.20
N MET A 39 -4.98 -16.45 -2.54
CA MET A 39 -4.23 -15.54 -1.66
C MET A 39 -5.15 -14.51 -1.00
N THR A 40 -4.88 -14.24 0.27
CA THR A 40 -5.53 -13.18 1.04
C THR A 40 -4.67 -11.92 1.00
N LEU A 41 -5.33 -10.77 0.87
CA LEU A 41 -4.66 -9.47 0.99
C LEU A 41 -4.56 -9.13 2.48
N PHE A 42 -3.35 -8.86 2.96
CA PHE A 42 -3.07 -8.42 4.32
C PHE A 42 -2.60 -6.97 4.31
N SER A 43 -2.91 -6.26 5.38
CA SER A 43 -2.40 -4.93 5.70
C SER A 43 -1.49 -5.02 6.93
N TYR A 44 -0.38 -4.29 6.91
CA TYR A 44 0.54 -4.11 8.02
C TYR A 44 0.65 -2.62 8.34
N ASN A 45 0.29 -2.22 9.55
CA ASN A 45 0.46 -0.85 10.01
C ASN A 45 1.90 -0.64 10.47
N THR A 46 2.62 0.27 9.81
CA THR A 46 4.03 0.55 10.12
C THR A 46 4.23 1.30 11.44
N GLN A 47 3.21 1.97 11.96
CA GLN A 47 3.25 2.71 13.22
C GLN A 47 2.94 1.82 14.42
N THR A 48 1.87 1.00 14.33
CA THR A 48 1.45 0.14 15.44
C THR A 48 2.07 -1.26 15.39
N GLY A 49 2.59 -1.67 14.23
CA GLY A 49 3.10 -3.03 14.01
C GLY A 49 2.00 -4.07 13.82
N GLU A 50 0.73 -3.67 13.75
CA GLU A 50 -0.39 -4.61 13.65
C GLU A 50 -0.52 -5.19 12.24
N MET A 51 -0.77 -6.50 12.17
CA MET A 51 -1.06 -7.23 10.93
C MET A 51 -2.51 -7.71 10.94
N LYS A 52 -3.29 -7.28 9.95
CA LYS A 52 -4.70 -7.66 9.79
C LYS A 52 -5.03 -7.98 8.33
N PRO A 53 -6.01 -8.86 8.05
CA PRO A 53 -6.53 -8.99 6.69
C PRO A 53 -7.11 -7.65 6.22
N ALA A 54 -6.85 -7.29 4.97
CA ALA A 54 -7.31 -6.02 4.41
C ALA A 54 -8.82 -6.06 4.15
N GLU A 55 -9.52 -5.01 4.57
CA GLU A 55 -10.96 -4.85 4.33
C GLU A 55 -11.20 -4.53 2.84
N ILE A 56 -12.10 -5.29 2.24
CA ILE A 56 -12.41 -5.20 0.80
C ILE A 56 -13.88 -4.89 0.67
N GLU A 57 -14.16 -3.70 0.19
CA GLU A 57 -15.51 -3.29 -0.16
C GLU A 57 -15.82 -3.83 -1.56
N LYS A 58 -16.88 -4.63 -1.66
CA LYS A 58 -17.40 -5.13 -2.92
C LYS A 58 -18.59 -4.27 -3.31
N GLU A 59 -18.39 -3.42 -4.31
CA GLU A 59 -19.45 -2.61 -4.90
C GLU A 59 -20.07 -3.42 -6.05
N CYS A 60 -21.37 -3.69 -5.96
CA CYS A 60 -22.16 -4.24 -7.06
C CYS A 60 -22.87 -3.10 -7.78
N THR A 61 -22.65 -2.99 -9.08
CA THR A 61 -23.35 -2.01 -9.92
C THR A 61 -24.11 -2.76 -10.99
N MET A 62 -25.41 -2.50 -11.10
CA MET A 62 -26.22 -3.02 -12.18
C MET A 62 -26.12 -2.07 -13.36
N THR A 63 -25.64 -2.58 -14.49
CA THR A 63 -25.55 -1.85 -15.75
C THR A 63 -26.94 -1.75 -16.35
N PHE A 64 -27.20 -0.73 -17.18
CA PHE A 64 -28.50 -0.54 -17.84
C PHE A 64 -28.90 -1.77 -18.69
N ASP A 65 -27.93 -2.49 -19.25
CA ASP A 65 -28.10 -3.76 -19.96
C ASP A 65 -28.48 -4.97 -19.07
N GLY A 66 -28.74 -4.76 -17.78
CA GLY A 66 -29.08 -5.82 -16.82
C GLY A 66 -27.89 -6.65 -16.31
N ASN A 67 -26.67 -6.36 -16.78
CA ASN A 67 -25.46 -7.04 -16.34
C ASN A 67 -24.98 -6.51 -14.99
N VAL A 68 -24.62 -7.41 -14.07
CA VAL A 68 -24.05 -7.06 -12.76
C VAL A 68 -22.53 -6.97 -12.85
N SER A 69 -21.99 -5.78 -12.62
CA SER A 69 -20.55 -5.55 -12.51
C SER A 69 -20.14 -5.53 -11.04
N TYR A 70 -19.09 -6.29 -10.72
CA TYR A 70 -18.51 -6.34 -9.37
C TYR A 70 -17.18 -5.61 -9.36
N LYS A 71 -17.10 -4.51 -8.61
CA LYS A 71 -15.84 -3.79 -8.36
C LYS A 71 -15.44 -4.04 -6.92
N SER A 72 -14.24 -4.58 -6.73
CA SER A 72 -13.64 -4.70 -5.41
C SER A 72 -12.70 -3.52 -5.19
N LYS A 73 -12.98 -2.71 -4.17
CA LYS A 73 -12.09 -1.64 -3.70
C LYS A 73 -11.49 -2.08 -2.37
N VAL A 74 -10.22 -1.77 -2.16
CA VAL A 74 -9.55 -1.98 -0.87
C VAL A 74 -9.57 -0.65 -0.13
N LYS A 75 -9.96 -0.66 1.14
CA LYS A 75 -9.86 0.52 1.99
C LYS A 75 -8.38 0.79 2.28
N ILE A 76 -7.85 1.84 1.67
CA ILE A 76 -6.44 2.23 1.81
C ILE A 76 -6.33 3.16 3.02
N GLU A 77 -5.61 2.71 4.03
CA GLU A 77 -5.27 3.47 5.24
C GLU A 77 -3.86 4.05 5.08
N PRO A 78 -3.60 5.26 5.60
CA PRO A 78 -2.26 5.84 5.60
C PRO A 78 -1.32 5.02 6.50
N HIS A 79 -0.03 4.98 6.13
CA HIS A 79 1.03 4.24 6.86
C HIS A 79 0.85 2.71 6.91
N CYS A 80 0.00 2.16 6.05
CA CYS A 80 -0.20 0.73 5.90
C CYS A 80 0.50 0.18 4.64
N ILE A 81 1.25 -0.90 4.82
CA ILE A 81 1.80 -1.71 3.73
C ILE A 81 0.80 -2.82 3.41
N TYR A 82 0.52 -3.02 2.13
CA TYR A 82 -0.43 -4.04 1.67
C TYR A 82 0.27 -5.09 0.84
N GLY A 83 -0.09 -6.35 1.02
CA GLY A 83 0.45 -7.42 0.20
C GLY A 83 -0.34 -8.72 0.29
N GLN A 84 -0.20 -9.52 -0.76
CA GLN A 84 -0.88 -10.81 -0.87
C GLN A 84 -0.04 -11.92 -0.26
N ALA A 85 -0.65 -12.73 0.59
CA ALA A 85 -0.05 -13.93 1.18
C ALA A 85 -1.09 -15.02 1.38
N LEU A 86 -0.64 -16.26 1.52
CA LEU A 86 -1.53 -17.40 1.81
C LEU A 86 -2.03 -17.36 3.27
N ASN A 87 -1.19 -16.92 4.21
CA ASN A 87 -1.46 -16.92 5.65
C ASN A 87 -0.68 -15.77 6.32
N LEU A 88 -1.06 -15.44 7.55
CA LEU A 88 -0.43 -14.38 8.34
C LEU A 88 1.07 -14.63 8.60
N LYS A 89 1.48 -15.89 8.88
CA LYS A 89 2.91 -16.25 9.04
C LYS A 89 3.76 -15.98 7.78
N ASN A 90 3.18 -16.21 6.59
CA ASN A 90 3.87 -15.92 5.33
C ASN A 90 3.94 -14.42 5.06
N TRP A 91 2.95 -13.67 5.55
CA TRP A 91 2.96 -12.21 5.50
C TRP A 91 4.02 -11.62 6.43
N GLU A 92 4.10 -12.09 7.67
CA GLU A 92 5.12 -11.68 8.63
C GLU A 92 6.54 -11.91 8.08
N LYS A 93 6.81 -13.09 7.50
CA LYS A 93 8.09 -13.37 6.83
C LYS A 93 8.41 -12.39 5.69
N LYS A 94 7.40 -11.97 4.93
CA LYS A 94 7.57 -10.96 3.87
C LYS A 94 7.91 -9.60 4.47
N ILE A 95 7.19 -9.16 5.50
CA ILE A 95 7.46 -7.89 6.19
C ILE A 95 8.86 -7.89 6.80
N ASN A 96 9.27 -8.98 7.46
CA ASN A 96 10.61 -9.09 8.05
C ASN A 96 11.74 -9.11 7.01
N LYS A 97 11.43 -9.40 5.74
CA LYS A 97 12.38 -9.29 4.62
C LYS A 97 12.43 -7.87 4.02
N MET A 98 11.37 -7.07 4.22
CA MET A 98 11.28 -5.68 3.76
C MET A 98 11.80 -4.68 4.78
N LYS A 99 11.77 -5.04 6.06
CA LYS A 99 12.42 -4.33 7.18
C LYS A 99 13.93 -4.47 7.09
#